data_AF-A0A6P0K953-F1
#
_entry.id   AF-A0A6P0K953-F1
#
_cell.length_a   1.000
_cell.length_b   1.000
_cell.length_c   1.000
_cell.angle_alpha   90.00
_cell.angle_beta   90.00
_cell.angle_gamma   90.00
#
_symmetry.space_group_name_H-M   'P 1'
#
loop_
_entity.id
_entity.type
_entity.pdbx_description
1 polymer ?
#
loop_
_entity_poly.entity_id
_entity_poly.type
_entity_poly.pdbx_seq_one_letter_code
_entity_poly.pdbx_strand_id
1 'polypeptide(L)'
;MSTSESYQSAKTNTSNWRLKPGYLSPGGSEFESVQILLGRFLADRHSPNPITNTSLLDDNPKFEWGLGKPLEKVIDSQEALEHLMMNPQLFRNAIAIIEPWKHVGVNPLGEEVRASVNIAYLAQKIADCDSIVLPCWSSGSLDLDKLVPIISSGLAIVMEGGNPSVRNPDSFAGSRCSHGEMVKLTEKILLARSPSSAPAIFICLGHQLAAQAHISLIQKATKAVLELNTLESDPDGKALRILKRVCQQIQAVGSSLAIKKNNGRLVADNWEHPEFAVAENELKEVGERQLQHYQSPDYETSNLPEELIMAHEVTADEHEGVIDTSIEYERELNIAMFHSDEVNEEAILFANWAYRKIHDALIPCRHLVANSPLSWLIKLPDAVEILCSTAEKGEVVTECSATCINYTDFETKEVSRSFTCQFHPELLSDLRVVGIRQPPSYSELKVDDGVRLFVRLLYAGMQE
;
A
#
# COMPACT_ATOMS: atom_id res chain seq x y z
N MET A 1 1.21 38.34 8.27
CA MET A 1 1.40 38.57 6.82
C MET A 1 1.92 37.28 6.24
N SER A 2 1.05 36.48 5.64
CA SER A 2 1.38 35.15 5.10
C SER A 2 1.90 35.31 3.68
N THR A 3 3.16 34.94 3.46
CA THR A 3 3.68 34.66 2.12
C THR A 3 3.14 33.30 1.69
N SER A 4 2.05 33.31 0.94
CA SER A 4 1.64 32.17 0.12
C SER A 4 2.65 32.03 -1.01
N GLU A 5 3.68 31.21 -0.81
CA GLU A 5 4.51 30.75 -1.93
C GLU A 5 3.63 29.85 -2.81
N SER A 6 3.23 30.39 -3.95
CA SER A 6 2.63 29.59 -5.02
C SER A 6 3.71 28.64 -5.54
N TYR A 7 3.60 27.35 -5.23
CA TYR A 7 4.30 26.28 -5.94
C TYR A 7 3.82 26.27 -7.40
N GLN A 8 4.43 27.09 -8.25
CA GLN A 8 4.37 26.90 -9.70
C GLN A 8 5.39 25.81 -10.04
N SER A 9 4.93 24.55 -10.03
CA SER A 9 5.65 23.45 -10.66
C SER A 9 5.88 23.81 -12.13
N ALA A 10 7.14 24.01 -12.54
CA ALA A 10 7.47 24.05 -13.95
C ALA A 10 7.02 22.71 -14.55
N LYS A 11 6.17 22.74 -15.60
CA LYS A 11 5.68 21.51 -16.23
C LYS A 11 6.87 20.64 -16.64
N THR A 12 6.82 19.36 -16.29
CA THR A 12 7.88 18.41 -16.58
C THR A 12 8.12 18.29 -18.08
N ASN A 13 9.39 18.40 -18.51
CA ASN A 13 9.78 18.21 -19.90
C ASN A 13 10.09 16.72 -20.17
N THR A 14 9.14 16.02 -20.79
CA THR A 14 9.25 14.58 -21.10
C THR A 14 10.34 14.24 -22.11
N SER A 15 10.84 15.23 -22.89
CA SER A 15 11.90 14.98 -23.89
C SER A 15 13.25 14.58 -23.27
N ASN A 16 13.46 14.82 -21.98
CA ASN A 16 14.68 14.46 -21.26
C ASN A 16 14.63 13.08 -20.60
N TRP A 17 13.53 12.34 -20.74
CA TRP A 17 13.36 11.03 -20.11
C TRP A 17 14.26 9.97 -20.75
N ARG A 18 14.99 9.20 -19.93
CA ARG A 18 15.72 8.04 -20.44
C ARG A 18 14.73 6.99 -20.93
N LEU A 19 14.87 6.59 -22.19
CA LEU A 19 14.06 5.52 -22.78
C LEU A 19 14.61 4.11 -22.47
N LYS A 20 15.91 4.00 -22.20
CA LYS A 20 16.54 2.74 -21.78
C LYS A 20 16.47 2.64 -20.24
N PRO A 21 15.83 1.60 -19.69
CA PRO A 21 15.79 1.39 -18.24
C PRO A 21 17.17 1.08 -17.66
N GLY A 22 17.37 1.42 -16.37
CA GLY A 22 18.63 1.22 -15.65
C GLY A 22 19.59 2.40 -15.80
N TYR A 23 20.17 2.86 -14.69
CA TYR A 23 21.03 4.05 -14.64
C TYR A 23 22.49 3.69 -14.39
N LEU A 24 22.74 2.72 -13.51
CA LEU A 24 24.07 2.32 -13.05
C LEU A 24 24.67 1.20 -13.90
N SER A 25 23.84 0.26 -14.36
CA SER A 25 24.27 -0.90 -15.14
C SER A 25 24.43 -0.55 -16.63
N PRO A 26 25.55 -0.90 -17.27
CA PRO A 26 25.70 -0.72 -18.71
C PRO A 26 24.70 -1.58 -19.51
N GLY A 27 24.27 -2.71 -18.94
CA GLY A 27 23.26 -3.61 -19.51
C GLY A 27 21.87 -2.97 -19.57
N GLY A 28 21.58 -2.02 -18.68
CA GLY A 28 20.23 -1.57 -18.38
C GLY A 28 19.58 -2.42 -17.30
N SER A 29 18.28 -2.24 -17.11
CA SER A 29 17.47 -2.88 -16.07
C SER A 29 16.22 -3.56 -16.65
N GLU A 30 15.97 -4.78 -16.20
CA GLU A 30 14.80 -5.60 -16.53
C GLU A 30 14.35 -6.41 -15.32
N PHE A 31 13.15 -6.99 -15.39
CA PHE A 31 12.51 -7.71 -14.29
C PHE A 31 13.47 -8.72 -13.61
N GLU A 32 14.09 -9.60 -14.40
CA GLU A 32 14.97 -10.66 -13.90
C GLU A 32 16.21 -10.07 -13.21
N SER A 33 16.79 -9.01 -13.78
CA SER A 33 17.95 -8.36 -13.18
C SER A 33 17.60 -7.69 -11.85
N VAL A 34 16.46 -7.01 -11.76
CA VAL A 34 15.97 -6.38 -10.53
C VAL A 34 15.72 -7.45 -9.48
N GLN A 35 14.99 -8.51 -9.84
CA GLN A 35 14.66 -9.60 -8.94
C GLN A 35 15.91 -10.32 -8.38
N ILE A 36 16.90 -10.60 -9.23
CA ILE A 36 18.18 -11.19 -8.80
C ILE A 36 18.92 -10.28 -7.82
N LEU A 37 18.95 -8.97 -8.07
CA LEU A 37 19.65 -8.01 -7.23
C LEU A 37 18.96 -7.82 -5.88
N LEU A 38 17.63 -7.76 -5.84
CA LEU A 38 16.84 -7.75 -4.61
C LEU A 38 17.08 -9.03 -3.79
N GLY A 39 17.01 -10.21 -4.42
CA GLY A 39 17.28 -11.49 -3.76
C GLY A 39 18.69 -11.56 -3.18
N ARG A 40 19.70 -11.08 -3.94
CA ARG A 40 21.09 -10.99 -3.46
C ARG A 40 21.26 -10.03 -2.29
N PHE A 41 20.53 -8.91 -2.29
CA PHE A 41 20.54 -7.98 -1.16
C PHE A 41 20.01 -8.64 0.12
N LEU A 42 18.93 -9.41 0.01
CA LEU A 42 18.28 -10.07 1.14
C LEU A 42 19.04 -11.29 1.67
N ALA A 43 19.79 -11.99 0.81
CA ALA A 43 20.46 -13.27 1.13
C ALA A 43 21.39 -13.23 2.36
N ASP A 44 21.98 -12.08 2.67
CA ASP A 44 22.82 -11.88 3.85
C ASP A 44 22.89 -10.39 4.22
N ARG A 45 23.72 -10.02 5.21
CA ARG A 45 23.98 -8.62 5.62
C ARG A 45 25.37 -8.08 5.23
N HIS A 46 26.21 -8.86 4.54
CA HIS A 46 27.65 -8.58 4.38
C HIS A 46 28.18 -8.60 2.93
N SER A 47 27.42 -9.17 2.00
CA SER A 47 27.78 -9.23 0.58
C SER A 47 28.02 -7.84 0.02
N PRO A 48 29.08 -7.65 -0.78
CA PRO A 48 29.40 -6.37 -1.38
C PRO A 48 28.37 -5.98 -2.45
N ASN A 49 28.29 -4.67 -2.72
CA ASN A 49 27.46 -4.13 -3.80
C ASN A 49 27.85 -4.76 -5.15
N PRO A 50 26.94 -5.48 -5.83
CA PRO A 50 27.22 -6.05 -7.15
C PRO A 50 27.16 -5.00 -8.27
N ILE A 51 26.60 -3.82 -8.01
CA ILE A 51 26.46 -2.72 -8.97
C ILE A 51 27.71 -1.82 -8.90
N THR A 52 28.03 -1.16 -10.01
CA THR A 52 29.12 -0.18 -10.12
C THR A 52 29.04 0.89 -9.01
N ASN A 53 30.20 1.42 -8.59
CA ASN A 53 30.28 2.48 -7.57
C ASN A 53 30.00 3.89 -8.13
N THR A 54 29.29 3.99 -9.26
CA THR A 54 28.89 5.29 -9.82
C THR A 54 27.95 5.99 -8.83
N SER A 55 28.13 7.30 -8.68
CA SER A 55 27.33 8.09 -7.76
C SER A 55 25.96 8.39 -8.38
N LEU A 56 24.91 8.18 -7.58
CA LEU A 56 23.54 8.56 -7.96
C LEU A 56 23.32 10.08 -7.96
N LEU A 57 24.31 10.85 -7.51
CA LEU A 57 24.25 12.31 -7.43
C LEU A 57 24.96 13.02 -8.59
N ASP A 58 25.56 12.30 -9.54
CA ASP A 58 26.39 12.90 -10.59
C ASP A 58 25.58 13.81 -11.53
N ASP A 59 24.42 13.34 -11.98
CA ASP A 59 23.50 14.12 -12.83
C ASP A 59 22.44 14.90 -12.02
N ASN A 60 22.31 14.61 -10.73
CA ASN A 60 21.31 15.18 -9.83
C ASN A 60 21.89 15.35 -8.42
N PRO A 61 22.66 16.43 -8.16
CA PRO A 61 23.40 16.59 -6.91
C PRO A 61 22.57 16.60 -5.64
N LYS A 62 21.28 16.95 -5.75
CA LYS A 62 20.32 16.98 -4.64
C LYS A 62 19.35 15.79 -4.64
N PHE A 63 19.45 14.91 -5.63
CA PHE A 63 18.55 13.77 -5.80
C PHE A 63 17.06 14.16 -5.79
N GLU A 64 16.70 15.21 -6.53
CA GLU A 64 15.33 15.75 -6.57
C GLU A 64 14.56 15.34 -7.83
N TRP A 65 13.26 15.05 -7.68
CA TRP A 65 12.38 14.70 -8.80
C TRP A 65 12.30 15.80 -9.85
N GLY A 66 12.41 15.40 -11.13
CA GLY A 66 12.31 16.28 -12.29
C GLY A 66 13.55 17.15 -12.56
N LEU A 67 14.57 17.14 -11.68
CA LEU A 67 15.76 17.99 -11.80
C LEU A 67 16.99 17.28 -12.39
N GLY A 68 16.93 15.97 -12.58
CA GLY A 68 18.02 15.20 -13.17
C GLY A 68 17.80 13.70 -13.05
N LYS A 69 18.71 12.93 -13.64
CA LYS A 69 18.67 11.47 -13.59
C LYS A 69 19.12 10.97 -12.20
N PRO A 70 18.59 9.83 -11.72
CA PRO A 70 17.61 8.94 -12.36
C PRO A 70 16.13 9.29 -12.06
N LEU A 71 15.86 10.49 -11.53
CA LEU A 71 14.53 10.93 -11.07
C LEU A 71 13.79 11.81 -12.08
N GLU A 72 14.03 11.62 -13.37
CA GLU A 72 13.48 12.51 -14.40
C GLU A 72 11.99 12.29 -14.68
N LYS A 73 11.42 11.13 -14.33
CA LYS A 73 10.08 10.67 -14.71
C LYS A 73 8.99 11.10 -13.72
N VAL A 74 8.47 12.32 -13.88
CA VAL A 74 7.39 12.89 -13.06
C VAL A 74 6.09 12.96 -13.87
N ILE A 75 5.01 12.34 -13.39
CA ILE A 75 3.69 12.34 -14.03
C ILE A 75 2.81 13.42 -13.38
N ASP A 76 3.07 14.67 -13.72
CA ASP A 76 2.39 15.86 -13.16
C ASP A 76 1.21 16.37 -14.01
N SER A 77 0.94 15.73 -15.15
CA SER A 77 0.02 16.23 -16.17
C SER A 77 -0.50 15.12 -17.08
N GLN A 78 -1.61 15.39 -17.77
CA GLN A 78 -2.20 14.47 -18.75
C GLN A 78 -1.24 14.23 -19.92
N GLU A 79 -0.47 15.24 -20.33
CA GLU A 79 0.54 15.10 -21.39
C GLU A 79 1.68 14.16 -20.97
N ALA A 80 2.13 14.23 -19.70
CA ALA A 80 3.12 13.30 -19.16
C ALA A 80 2.59 11.86 -19.11
N LEU A 81 1.31 11.68 -18.72
CA LEU A 81 0.65 10.38 -18.72
C LEU A 81 0.54 9.80 -20.14
N GLU A 82 0.16 10.61 -21.12
CA GLU A 82 0.09 10.20 -22.53
C GLU A 82 1.46 9.84 -23.10
N HIS A 83 2.50 10.60 -22.73
CA HIS A 83 3.87 10.25 -23.11
C HIS A 83 4.29 8.89 -22.52
N LEU A 84 3.93 8.62 -21.27
CA LEU A 84 4.18 7.34 -20.62
C LEU A 84 3.46 6.18 -21.35
N MET A 85 2.18 6.37 -21.74
CA MET A 85 1.40 5.40 -22.52
C MET A 85 2.06 5.04 -23.86
N MET A 86 2.63 6.04 -24.53
CA MET A 86 3.30 5.86 -25.82
C MET A 86 4.66 5.17 -25.71
N ASN A 87 5.19 4.99 -24.49
CA ASN A 87 6.51 4.43 -24.24
C ASN A 87 6.48 3.37 -23.13
N PRO A 88 5.91 2.16 -23.38
CA PRO A 88 5.77 1.12 -22.37
C PRO A 88 7.04 0.70 -21.63
N GLN A 89 8.20 0.80 -22.30
CA GLN A 89 9.50 0.53 -21.72
C GLN A 89 9.84 1.42 -20.51
N LEU A 90 9.18 2.57 -20.36
CA LEU A 90 9.43 3.51 -19.26
C LEU A 90 8.83 3.06 -17.93
N PHE A 91 7.76 2.25 -17.95
CA PHE A 91 7.04 1.84 -16.75
C PHE A 91 7.08 0.33 -16.50
N ARG A 92 7.22 -0.52 -17.52
CA ARG A 92 7.22 -1.99 -17.34
C ARG A 92 8.33 -2.51 -16.42
N ASN A 93 9.49 -1.86 -16.44
CA ASN A 93 10.64 -2.21 -15.60
C ASN A 93 10.90 -1.16 -14.51
N ALA A 94 9.85 -0.47 -14.06
CA ALA A 94 9.94 0.57 -13.04
C ALA A 94 8.92 0.33 -11.92
N ILE A 95 9.23 0.87 -10.75
CA ILE A 95 8.24 1.02 -9.68
C ILE A 95 7.46 2.33 -9.89
N ALA A 96 6.16 2.29 -9.66
CA ALA A 96 5.30 3.46 -9.66
C ALA A 96 5.10 3.97 -8.23
N ILE A 97 5.54 5.20 -7.96
CA ILE A 97 5.47 5.82 -6.65
C ILE A 97 4.37 6.88 -6.68
N ILE A 98 3.36 6.74 -5.82
CA ILE A 98 2.24 7.67 -5.71
C ILE A 98 2.43 8.49 -4.43
N GLU A 99 2.43 9.81 -4.57
CA GLU A 99 2.47 10.72 -3.44
C GLU A 99 1.06 11.30 -3.19
N PRO A 100 0.34 10.85 -2.16
CA PRO A 100 -0.93 11.47 -1.78
C PRO A 100 -0.74 12.92 -1.30
N TRP A 101 0.43 13.25 -0.78
CA TRP A 101 0.78 14.57 -0.23
C TRP A 101 2.27 14.91 -0.46
N LYS A 102 2.62 16.20 -0.37
CA LYS A 102 3.97 16.70 -0.67
C LYS A 102 5.10 16.19 0.26
N HIS A 103 4.75 15.78 1.47
CA HIS A 103 5.67 15.22 2.46
C HIS A 103 4.91 14.32 3.45
N VAL A 104 5.61 13.37 4.06
CA VAL A 104 5.06 12.49 5.10
C VAL A 104 5.01 13.18 6.47
N GLY A 105 5.80 14.24 6.66
CA GLY A 105 5.80 15.08 7.86
C GLY A 105 7.05 15.95 7.94
N VAL A 106 7.29 16.55 9.11
CA VAL A 106 8.44 17.42 9.38
C VAL A 106 9.30 16.83 10.49
N ASN A 107 10.55 16.51 10.19
CA ASN A 107 11.43 15.80 11.13
C ASN A 107 11.86 16.71 12.32
N PRO A 108 12.56 16.16 13.34
CA PRO A 108 12.99 16.94 14.50
C PRO A 108 13.92 18.13 14.20
N LEU A 109 14.51 18.18 12.99
CA LEU A 109 15.36 19.28 12.52
C LEU A 109 14.56 20.37 11.77
N GLY A 110 13.25 20.19 11.60
CA GLY A 110 12.38 21.13 10.87
C GLY A 110 12.37 20.91 9.36
N GLU A 111 12.85 19.76 8.87
CA GLU A 111 12.91 19.45 7.44
C GLU A 111 11.66 18.68 6.99
N GLU A 112 11.03 19.11 5.89
CA GLU A 112 9.95 18.35 5.25
C GLU A 112 10.51 17.05 4.63
N VAL A 113 9.87 15.92 4.93
CA VAL A 113 10.32 14.59 4.48
C VAL A 113 9.49 14.11 3.30
N ARG A 114 10.05 14.16 2.09
CA ARG A 114 9.46 13.61 0.87
C ARG A 114 9.96 12.19 0.63
N ALA A 115 9.21 11.19 1.12
CA ALA A 115 9.63 9.79 1.20
C ALA A 115 9.91 9.12 -0.16
N SER A 116 9.25 9.55 -1.24
CA SER A 116 9.48 9.06 -2.60
C SER A 116 10.88 9.13 -3.10
N VAL A 117 11.62 10.15 -2.65
CA VAL A 117 13.03 10.30 -2.96
C VAL A 117 13.83 9.14 -2.35
N ASN A 118 13.48 8.72 -1.13
CA ASN A 118 14.13 7.59 -0.48
C ASN A 118 13.76 6.27 -1.14
N ILE A 119 12.47 6.03 -1.45
CA ILE A 119 12.04 4.83 -2.17
C ILE A 119 12.77 4.67 -3.50
N ALA A 120 12.83 5.74 -4.30
CA ALA A 120 13.54 5.72 -5.58
C ALA A 120 15.05 5.53 -5.40
N TYR A 121 15.65 6.11 -4.34
CA TYR A 121 17.06 5.89 -4.02
C TYR A 121 17.32 4.41 -3.70
N LEU A 122 16.50 3.80 -2.85
CA LEU A 122 16.64 2.39 -2.47
C LEU A 122 16.51 1.48 -3.70
N ALA A 123 15.47 1.68 -4.52
CA ALA A 123 15.24 0.92 -5.74
C ALA A 123 16.43 1.01 -6.70
N GLN A 124 16.96 2.22 -6.93
CA GLN A 124 18.10 2.42 -7.82
C GLN A 124 19.40 1.87 -7.23
N LYS A 125 19.67 2.13 -5.95
CA LYS A 125 20.94 1.76 -5.30
C LYS A 125 21.07 0.26 -5.10
N ILE A 126 19.96 -0.43 -4.83
CA ILE A 126 19.93 -1.85 -4.50
C ILE A 126 19.80 -2.71 -5.75
N ALA A 127 18.97 -2.29 -6.71
CA ALA A 127 18.59 -3.15 -7.83
C ALA A 127 18.68 -2.47 -9.21
N ASP A 128 19.26 -1.27 -9.30
CA ASP A 128 19.27 -0.46 -10.53
C ASP A 128 17.86 -0.32 -11.14
N CYS A 129 16.84 -0.28 -10.28
CA CYS A 129 15.44 -0.22 -10.67
C CYS A 129 15.02 1.24 -10.84
N ASP A 130 14.54 1.57 -12.04
CA ASP A 130 13.99 2.90 -12.31
C ASP A 130 12.69 3.12 -11.52
N SER A 131 12.34 4.39 -11.31
CA SER A 131 11.09 4.79 -10.65
C SER A 131 10.35 5.84 -11.48
N ILE A 132 9.03 5.84 -11.40
CA ILE A 132 8.16 6.93 -11.87
C ILE A 132 7.42 7.51 -10.67
N VAL A 133 7.26 8.83 -10.59
CA VAL A 133 6.53 9.47 -9.49
C VAL A 133 5.23 10.11 -9.99
N LEU A 134 4.18 9.94 -9.20
CA LEU A 134 2.86 10.52 -9.40
C LEU A 134 2.54 11.44 -8.21
N PRO A 135 2.90 12.73 -8.30
CA PRO A 135 2.65 13.69 -7.24
C PRO A 135 1.18 14.14 -7.25
N CYS A 136 0.26 13.26 -6.85
CA CYS A 136 -1.20 13.47 -6.93
C CYS A 136 -1.64 14.79 -6.30
N TRP A 137 -0.99 15.18 -5.20
CA TRP A 137 -1.22 16.45 -4.52
C TRP A 137 -1.03 17.69 -5.41
N SER A 138 -0.21 17.59 -6.47
CA SER A 138 0.10 18.68 -7.41
C SER A 138 -0.45 18.47 -8.81
N SER A 139 -0.58 17.22 -9.27
CA SER A 139 -1.07 16.88 -10.62
C SER A 139 -2.59 17.07 -10.73
N GLY A 140 -3.30 16.85 -9.61
CA GLY A 140 -4.75 16.75 -9.58
C GLY A 140 -5.27 15.44 -10.16
N SER A 141 -6.57 15.43 -10.46
CA SER A 141 -7.29 14.26 -10.96
C SER A 141 -6.77 13.82 -12.33
N LEU A 142 -6.05 12.70 -12.37
CA LEU A 142 -5.69 12.01 -13.60
C LEU A 142 -6.80 11.02 -13.99
N ASP A 143 -6.90 10.72 -15.28
CA ASP A 143 -7.82 9.69 -15.78
C ASP A 143 -7.44 8.32 -15.22
N LEU A 144 -8.16 7.87 -14.20
CA LEU A 144 -7.86 6.63 -13.49
C LEU A 144 -8.02 5.39 -14.38
N ASP A 145 -8.87 5.43 -15.41
CA ASP A 145 -9.05 4.32 -16.35
C ASP A 145 -7.86 4.17 -17.30
N LYS A 146 -7.07 5.24 -17.49
CA LYS A 146 -5.78 5.18 -18.19
C LYS A 146 -4.63 4.89 -17.23
N LEU A 147 -4.64 5.53 -16.07
CA LEU A 147 -3.53 5.48 -15.12
C LEU A 147 -3.33 4.09 -14.52
N VAL A 148 -4.39 3.49 -13.97
CA VAL A 148 -4.28 2.25 -13.19
C VAL A 148 -3.72 1.09 -14.03
N PRO A 149 -4.17 0.86 -15.28
CA PRO A 149 -3.55 -0.17 -16.14
C PRO A 149 -2.05 0.03 -16.38
N ILE A 150 -1.57 1.27 -16.46
CA ILE A 150 -0.15 1.58 -16.69
C ILE A 150 0.68 1.20 -15.46
N ILE A 151 0.31 1.73 -14.29
CA ILE A 151 1.08 1.48 -13.06
C ILE A 151 0.99 0.01 -12.62
N SER A 152 -0.14 -0.65 -12.90
CA SER A 152 -0.32 -2.08 -12.60
C SER A 152 0.43 -2.99 -13.58
N SER A 153 0.99 -2.44 -14.66
CA SER A 153 1.86 -3.18 -15.59
C SER A 153 3.36 -3.00 -15.29
N GLY A 154 3.71 -2.27 -14.23
CA GLY A 154 5.09 -2.09 -13.77
C GLY A 154 5.56 -3.19 -12.83
N LEU A 155 6.65 -2.94 -12.10
CA LEU A 155 7.24 -3.90 -11.16
C LEU A 155 6.54 -3.90 -9.79
N ALA A 156 6.14 -2.72 -9.32
CA ALA A 156 5.41 -2.53 -8.07
C ALA A 156 4.72 -1.15 -8.08
N ILE A 157 3.67 -1.00 -7.28
CA ILE A 157 3.05 0.28 -6.95
C ILE A 157 3.37 0.57 -5.49
N VAL A 158 3.89 1.77 -5.17
CA VAL A 158 4.11 2.22 -3.80
C VAL A 158 3.25 3.46 -3.55
N MET A 159 2.24 3.33 -2.69
CA MET A 159 1.40 4.43 -2.22
C MET A 159 1.97 4.94 -0.91
N GLU A 160 2.49 6.16 -0.91
CA GLU A 160 3.25 6.68 0.23
C GLU A 160 2.39 7.23 1.37
N GLY A 161 3.11 7.61 2.44
CA GLY A 161 2.54 8.39 3.52
C GLY A 161 2.18 9.82 3.11
N GLY A 162 1.66 10.55 4.09
CA GLY A 162 1.31 11.95 3.94
C GLY A 162 0.88 12.53 5.26
N ASN A 163 0.98 13.85 5.38
CA ASN A 163 0.50 14.60 6.54
C ASN A 163 -1.04 14.61 6.74
N PRO A 164 -1.90 14.48 5.70
CA PRO A 164 -3.35 14.39 5.88
C PRO A 164 -3.79 13.13 6.63
N SER A 165 -5.06 13.12 7.01
CA SER A 165 -5.71 12.00 7.69
C SER A 165 -6.94 11.54 6.90
N VAL A 166 -7.06 10.23 6.67
CA VAL A 166 -8.19 9.65 5.92
C VAL A 166 -9.54 9.89 6.59
N ARG A 167 -9.58 9.91 7.93
CA ARG A 167 -10.83 10.14 8.67
C ARG A 167 -11.34 11.59 8.58
N ASN A 168 -10.48 12.51 8.11
CA ASN A 168 -10.80 13.93 7.99
C ASN A 168 -10.58 14.41 6.54
N PRO A 169 -11.62 14.39 5.69
CA PRO A 169 -11.53 14.85 4.31
C PRO A 169 -11.00 16.28 4.14
N ASP A 170 -11.27 17.17 5.10
CA ASP A 170 -10.81 18.56 5.07
C ASP A 170 -9.30 18.69 5.26
N SER A 171 -8.63 17.67 5.81
CA SER A 171 -7.16 17.65 5.95
C SER A 171 -6.42 17.59 4.62
N PHE A 172 -7.11 17.23 3.52
CA PHE A 172 -6.59 17.28 2.16
C PHE A 172 -6.71 18.68 1.52
N ALA A 173 -7.23 19.68 2.24
CA ALA A 173 -7.36 21.04 1.72
C ALA A 173 -6.01 21.61 1.26
N GLY A 174 -5.98 22.13 0.03
CA GLY A 174 -4.76 22.65 -0.60
C GLY A 174 -4.07 21.68 -1.56
N SER A 175 -4.44 20.40 -1.55
CA SER A 175 -4.10 19.45 -2.62
C SER A 175 -4.99 19.66 -3.85
N ARG A 176 -4.47 19.31 -5.03
CA ARG A 176 -5.25 19.23 -6.27
C ARG A 176 -6.02 17.91 -6.44
N CYS A 177 -5.70 16.90 -5.63
CA CYS A 177 -6.42 15.63 -5.55
C CYS A 177 -7.18 15.57 -4.22
N SER A 178 -8.49 15.39 -4.29
CA SER A 178 -9.36 15.34 -3.11
C SER A 178 -9.24 14.00 -2.37
N HIS A 179 -9.65 13.99 -1.11
CA HIS A 179 -9.79 12.77 -0.30
C HIS A 179 -10.55 11.66 -1.06
N GLY A 180 -11.73 11.99 -1.64
CA GLY A 180 -12.55 11.02 -2.35
C GLY A 180 -11.91 10.49 -3.64
N GLU A 181 -11.05 11.26 -4.30
CA GLU A 181 -10.30 10.81 -5.47
C GLU A 181 -9.16 9.86 -5.07
N MET A 182 -8.48 10.13 -3.96
CA MET A 182 -7.45 9.22 -3.40
C MET A 182 -8.04 7.88 -2.97
N VAL A 183 -9.21 7.88 -2.31
CA VAL A 183 -9.91 6.63 -1.96
C VAL A 183 -10.27 5.85 -3.24
N LYS A 184 -10.83 6.52 -4.27
CA LYS A 184 -11.16 5.85 -5.55
C LYS A 184 -9.94 5.31 -6.28
N LEU A 185 -8.82 6.03 -6.28
CA LEU A 185 -7.56 5.54 -6.83
C LEU A 185 -7.12 4.27 -6.11
N THR A 186 -7.17 4.28 -4.78
CA THR A 186 -6.80 3.14 -3.93
C THR A 186 -7.70 1.93 -4.21
N GLU A 187 -9.01 2.11 -4.26
CA GLU A 187 -9.95 1.04 -4.65
C GLU A 187 -9.63 0.44 -6.02
N LYS A 188 -9.32 1.27 -7.02
CA LYS A 188 -8.97 0.78 -8.35
C LYS A 188 -7.64 0.02 -8.36
N ILE A 189 -6.66 0.42 -7.55
CA ILE A 189 -5.41 -0.32 -7.38
C ILE A 189 -5.69 -1.68 -6.74
N LEU A 190 -6.49 -1.73 -5.67
CA LEU A 190 -6.89 -2.97 -5.02
C LEU A 190 -7.63 -3.92 -5.99
N LEU A 191 -8.50 -3.40 -6.86
CA LEU A 191 -9.22 -4.19 -7.86
C LEU A 191 -8.39 -4.55 -9.10
N ALA A 192 -7.20 -3.96 -9.28
CA ALA A 192 -6.34 -4.20 -10.43
C ALA A 192 -5.37 -5.37 -10.22
N ARG A 193 -5.21 -5.85 -8.97
CA ARG A 193 -4.33 -6.97 -8.67
C ARG A 193 -4.80 -8.24 -9.36
N SER A 194 -3.85 -8.92 -10.00
CA SER A 194 -3.98 -10.20 -10.71
C SER A 194 -2.60 -10.88 -10.76
N PRO A 195 -2.52 -12.16 -11.17
CA PRO A 195 -1.23 -12.88 -11.27
C PRO A 195 -0.19 -12.23 -12.19
N SER A 196 -0.60 -11.35 -13.11
CA SER A 196 0.29 -10.68 -14.05
C SER A 196 0.43 -9.17 -13.83
N SER A 197 -0.12 -8.62 -12.74
CA SER A 197 -0.03 -7.19 -12.43
C SER A 197 1.00 -6.93 -11.34
N ALA A 198 1.41 -5.68 -11.19
CA ALA A 198 2.25 -5.24 -10.09
C ALA A 198 1.58 -5.49 -8.71
N PRO A 199 2.33 -5.92 -7.69
CA PRO A 199 1.91 -5.80 -6.30
C PRO A 199 1.82 -4.33 -5.90
N ALA A 200 1.02 -4.03 -4.88
CA ALA A 200 0.98 -2.72 -4.25
C ALA A 200 1.55 -2.77 -2.82
N ILE A 201 2.29 -1.73 -2.44
CA ILE A 201 2.79 -1.48 -1.08
C ILE A 201 2.22 -0.14 -0.62
N PHE A 202 1.46 -0.15 0.47
CA PHE A 202 0.78 1.01 1.01
C PHE A 202 1.42 1.42 2.33
N ILE A 203 1.96 2.63 2.43
CA ILE A 203 2.79 3.07 3.56
C ILE A 203 2.12 4.26 4.27
N CYS A 204 1.99 4.21 5.60
CA CYS A 204 1.47 5.29 6.44
C CYS A 204 0.07 5.77 5.98
N LEU A 205 -0.08 6.95 5.39
CA LEU A 205 -1.34 7.39 4.77
C LEU A 205 -1.84 6.43 3.68
N GLY A 206 -0.94 5.78 2.94
CA GLY A 206 -1.29 4.70 2.03
C GLY A 206 -1.98 3.55 2.75
N HIS A 207 -1.48 3.14 3.91
CA HIS A 207 -2.07 2.07 4.74
C HIS A 207 -3.47 2.46 5.25
N GLN A 208 -3.64 3.72 5.69
CA GLN A 208 -4.94 4.28 6.04
C GLN A 208 -5.93 4.30 4.84
N LEU A 209 -5.46 4.71 3.67
CA LEU A 209 -6.25 4.71 2.43
C LEU A 209 -6.69 3.29 2.04
N ALA A 210 -5.80 2.30 2.19
CA ALA A 210 -6.12 0.91 1.92
C ALA A 210 -7.20 0.38 2.88
N ALA A 211 -7.07 0.66 4.19
CA ALA A 211 -8.08 0.29 5.19
C ALA A 211 -9.45 0.89 4.86
N GLN A 212 -9.51 2.19 4.55
CA GLN A 212 -10.75 2.86 4.15
C GLN A 212 -11.32 2.32 2.83
N ALA A 213 -10.45 2.01 1.87
CA ALA A 213 -10.86 1.45 0.58
C ALA A 213 -11.44 0.03 0.73
N HIS A 214 -10.92 -0.80 1.63
CA HIS A 214 -11.50 -2.11 1.93
C HIS A 214 -12.95 -1.98 2.40
N ILE A 215 -13.21 -1.13 3.39
CA ILE A 215 -14.56 -0.89 3.91
C ILE A 215 -15.48 -0.35 2.82
N SER A 216 -15.01 0.63 2.04
CA SER A 216 -15.77 1.19 0.91
C SER A 216 -16.12 0.14 -0.15
N LEU A 217 -15.17 -0.75 -0.52
CA LEU A 217 -15.41 -1.83 -1.48
C LEU A 217 -16.44 -2.83 -0.96
N ILE A 218 -16.38 -3.20 0.32
CA ILE A 218 -17.33 -4.11 0.95
C ILE A 218 -18.73 -3.48 1.00
N GLN A 219 -18.85 -2.20 1.33
CA GLN A 219 -20.11 -1.45 1.29
C GLN A 219 -20.68 -1.42 -0.14
N LYS A 220 -19.85 -1.13 -1.15
CA LYS A 220 -20.25 -1.14 -2.57
C LYS A 220 -20.70 -2.51 -3.04
N ALA A 221 -19.98 -3.57 -2.64
CA ALA A 221 -20.32 -4.95 -2.98
C ALA A 221 -21.67 -5.33 -2.38
N THR A 222 -21.83 -5.06 -1.07
CA THR A 222 -23.06 -5.30 -0.32
C THR A 222 -24.23 -4.58 -0.96
N LYS A 223 -24.10 -3.28 -1.24
CA LYS A 223 -25.13 -2.49 -1.89
C LYS A 223 -25.49 -3.03 -3.27
N ALA A 224 -24.50 -3.26 -4.14
CA ALA A 224 -24.72 -3.72 -5.50
C ALA A 224 -25.46 -5.08 -5.55
N VAL A 225 -25.10 -6.02 -4.66
CA VAL A 225 -25.76 -7.33 -4.56
C VAL A 225 -27.18 -7.20 -4.05
N LEU A 226 -27.42 -6.39 -3.01
CA LEU A 226 -28.75 -6.25 -2.39
C LEU A 226 -29.74 -5.54 -3.32
N GLU A 227 -29.29 -4.54 -4.07
CA GLU A 227 -30.10 -3.77 -5.03
C GLU A 227 -30.40 -4.55 -6.32
N LEU A 228 -29.60 -5.56 -6.68
CA LEU A 228 -29.82 -6.35 -7.89
C LEU A 228 -31.07 -7.24 -7.76
N ASN A 229 -32.05 -7.07 -8.64
CA ASN A 229 -33.30 -7.86 -8.59
C ASN A 229 -33.19 -9.23 -9.25
N THR A 230 -32.48 -9.30 -10.37
CA THR A 230 -32.34 -10.50 -11.19
C THR A 230 -30.92 -10.63 -11.71
N LEU A 231 -30.42 -11.86 -11.77
CA LEU A 231 -29.17 -12.20 -12.43
C LEU A 231 -29.54 -13.05 -13.64
N GLU A 232 -29.37 -12.53 -14.86
CA GLU A 232 -29.91 -13.15 -16.08
C GLU A 232 -29.44 -14.59 -16.31
N SER A 233 -28.20 -14.89 -15.91
CA SER A 233 -27.61 -16.23 -16.03
C SER A 233 -28.02 -17.19 -14.89
N ASP A 234 -28.81 -16.75 -13.91
CA ASP A 234 -29.26 -17.53 -12.75
C ASP A 234 -30.79 -17.71 -12.79
N PRO A 235 -31.32 -18.60 -13.67
CA PRO A 235 -32.76 -18.72 -13.91
C PRO A 235 -33.57 -19.13 -12.66
N ASP A 236 -32.96 -19.89 -11.75
CA ASP A 236 -33.58 -20.30 -10.48
C ASP A 236 -33.41 -19.26 -9.36
N GLY A 237 -32.64 -18.19 -9.61
CA GLY A 237 -32.32 -17.13 -8.64
C GLY A 237 -31.55 -17.64 -7.41
N LYS A 238 -30.89 -18.80 -7.52
CA LYS A 238 -30.24 -19.47 -6.38
C LYS A 238 -28.94 -18.76 -6.02
N ALA A 239 -28.11 -18.43 -7.01
CA ALA A 239 -26.85 -17.75 -6.79
C ALA A 239 -27.07 -16.35 -6.19
N LEU A 240 -27.97 -15.57 -6.77
CA LEU A 240 -28.28 -14.23 -6.27
C LEU A 240 -28.83 -14.27 -4.83
N ARG A 241 -29.65 -15.27 -4.48
CA ARG A 241 -30.18 -15.43 -3.12
C ARG A 241 -29.08 -15.75 -2.10
N ILE A 242 -28.09 -16.56 -2.47
CA ILE A 242 -26.94 -16.87 -1.61
C ILE A 242 -26.12 -15.60 -1.38
N LEU A 243 -25.76 -14.89 -2.45
CA LEU A 243 -25.02 -13.63 -2.36
C LEU A 243 -25.76 -12.59 -1.51
N LYS A 244 -27.08 -12.42 -1.72
CA LYS A 244 -27.89 -11.51 -0.89
C LYS A 244 -27.89 -11.88 0.59
N ARG A 245 -27.97 -13.18 0.92
CA ARG A 245 -27.90 -13.63 2.32
C ARG A 245 -26.56 -13.24 2.96
N VAL A 246 -25.46 -13.45 2.26
CA VAL A 246 -24.12 -13.09 2.72
C VAL A 246 -24.01 -11.58 2.89
N CYS A 247 -24.42 -10.79 1.90
CA CYS A 247 -24.40 -9.33 1.98
C CYS A 247 -25.32 -8.77 3.09
N GLN A 248 -26.44 -9.44 3.41
CA GLN A 248 -27.28 -9.09 4.57
C GLN A 248 -26.56 -9.33 5.90
N GLN A 249 -25.82 -10.43 6.03
CA GLN A 249 -25.01 -10.70 7.22
C GLN A 249 -23.89 -9.67 7.36
N ILE A 250 -23.18 -9.38 6.27
CA ILE A 250 -22.13 -8.37 6.24
C ILE A 250 -22.67 -7.00 6.65
N GLN A 251 -23.80 -6.59 6.09
CA GLN A 251 -24.46 -5.33 6.46
C GLN A 251 -24.83 -5.31 7.95
N ALA A 252 -25.36 -6.41 8.49
CA ALA A 252 -25.77 -6.47 9.89
C ALA A 252 -24.56 -6.34 10.84
N VAL A 253 -23.47 -7.06 10.58
CA VAL A 253 -22.24 -6.96 11.37
C VAL A 253 -21.63 -5.56 11.22
N GLY A 254 -21.43 -5.07 10.00
CA GLY A 254 -20.84 -3.74 9.76
C GLY A 254 -21.68 -2.60 10.36
N SER A 255 -23.01 -2.73 10.41
CA SER A 255 -23.89 -1.73 11.00
C SER A 255 -23.96 -1.77 12.53
N SER A 256 -23.39 -2.78 13.18
CA SER A 256 -23.43 -2.97 14.63
C SER A 256 -22.06 -3.09 15.29
N LEU A 257 -21.00 -3.31 14.50
CA LEU A 257 -19.62 -3.36 14.98
C LEU A 257 -19.18 -1.97 15.42
N ALA A 258 -18.81 -1.87 16.69
CA ALA A 258 -18.31 -0.66 17.30
C ALA A 258 -16.79 -0.71 17.43
N ILE A 259 -16.12 0.40 17.11
CA ILE A 259 -14.70 0.60 17.35
C ILE A 259 -14.54 1.24 18.74
N LYS A 260 -13.73 0.63 19.60
CA LYS A 260 -13.49 1.14 20.95
C LYS A 260 -12.00 1.18 21.25
N LYS A 261 -11.55 2.30 21.81
CA LYS A 261 -10.18 2.41 22.35
C LYS A 261 -10.00 1.56 23.59
N ASN A 262 -8.75 1.30 23.96
CA ASN A 262 -8.37 0.53 25.14
C ASN A 262 -8.93 1.09 26.46
N ASN A 263 -9.22 2.40 26.51
CA ASN A 263 -9.87 3.05 27.65
C ASN A 263 -11.41 2.93 27.66
N GLY A 264 -12.00 2.19 26.73
CA GLY A 264 -13.43 2.00 26.56
C GLY A 264 -14.15 3.11 25.80
N ARG A 265 -13.44 4.14 25.31
CA ARG A 265 -14.03 5.22 24.51
C ARG A 265 -14.52 4.68 23.18
N LEU A 266 -15.81 4.87 22.90
CA LEU A 266 -16.42 4.61 21.60
C LEU A 266 -15.91 5.62 20.57
N VAL A 267 -15.36 5.12 19.47
CA VAL A 267 -14.82 5.91 18.35
C VAL A 267 -15.78 5.91 17.17
N ALA A 268 -16.29 4.73 16.82
CA ALA A 268 -17.29 4.54 15.78
C ALA A 268 -18.30 3.49 16.23
N ASP A 269 -19.55 3.65 15.85
CA ASP A 269 -20.64 2.73 16.20
C ASP A 269 -21.17 1.92 15.00
N ASN A 270 -20.66 2.18 13.80
CA ASN A 270 -20.98 1.47 12.57
C ASN A 270 -19.96 1.77 11.45
N TRP A 271 -20.00 0.95 10.39
CA TRP A 271 -19.10 1.03 9.24
C TRP A 271 -19.21 2.28 8.34
N GLU A 272 -20.26 3.09 8.46
CA GLU A 272 -20.40 4.37 7.74
C GLU A 272 -19.73 5.53 8.48
N HIS A 273 -19.31 5.31 9.74
CA HIS A 273 -18.64 6.34 10.52
C HIS A 273 -17.27 6.67 9.91
N PRO A 274 -16.89 7.95 9.77
CA PRO A 274 -15.60 8.34 9.16
C PRO A 274 -14.37 7.77 9.87
N GLU A 275 -14.51 7.48 11.16
CA GLU A 275 -13.43 6.91 11.99
C GLU A 275 -13.52 5.37 12.13
N PHE A 276 -14.36 4.69 11.34
CA PHE A 276 -14.50 3.24 11.45
C PHE A 276 -13.25 2.49 11.00
N ALA A 277 -12.64 2.87 9.87
CA ALA A 277 -11.44 2.22 9.38
C ALA A 277 -10.15 2.75 10.05
N VAL A 278 -10.14 4.04 10.38
CA VAL A 278 -8.95 4.77 10.85
C VAL A 278 -9.37 5.74 11.95
N ALA A 279 -8.62 5.79 13.04
CA ALA A 279 -8.88 6.68 14.18
C ALA A 279 -7.60 7.38 14.64
N GLU A 280 -7.75 8.41 15.48
CA GLU A 280 -6.59 8.94 16.21
C GLU A 280 -6.00 7.86 17.10
N ASN A 281 -4.68 7.67 17.01
CA ASN A 281 -3.94 6.82 17.93
C ASN A 281 -3.92 7.48 19.33
N GLU A 282 -3.98 6.67 20.37
CA GLU A 282 -3.87 7.06 21.78
C GLU A 282 -2.60 7.88 22.05
N LEU A 283 -1.51 7.52 21.38
CA LEU A 283 -0.23 8.20 21.47
C LEU A 283 0.36 8.42 20.09
N LYS A 284 1.01 9.57 19.88
CA LYS A 284 1.75 9.82 18.65
C LYS A 284 3.00 8.94 18.63
N GLU A 285 3.18 8.18 17.55
CA GLU A 285 4.34 7.32 17.37
C GLU A 285 5.36 8.01 16.46
N VAL A 286 6.47 8.40 17.07
CA VAL A 286 7.61 9.03 16.39
C VAL A 286 8.90 8.35 16.84
N GLY A 287 9.71 7.92 15.87
CA GLY A 287 10.98 7.24 16.11
C GLY A 287 10.87 5.71 16.05
N GLU A 288 11.85 5.01 16.59
CA GLU A 288 11.93 3.55 16.48
C GLU A 288 10.87 2.85 17.32
N ARG A 289 10.26 1.80 16.76
CA ARG A 289 9.40 0.83 17.45
C ARG A 289 9.80 -0.59 17.09
N GLN A 290 9.56 -1.50 18.02
CA GLN A 290 9.75 -2.92 17.79
C GLN A 290 8.52 -3.47 17.07
N LEU A 291 8.71 -4.22 15.99
CA LEU A 291 7.64 -5.07 15.45
C LEU A 291 7.54 -6.38 16.23
N GLN A 292 6.31 -6.77 16.50
CA GLN A 292 5.96 -8.06 17.09
C GLN A 292 4.92 -8.76 16.21
N HIS A 293 4.88 -10.09 16.27
CA HIS A 293 3.81 -10.83 15.61
C HIS A 293 2.46 -10.37 16.14
N TYR A 294 1.50 -10.25 15.22
CA TYR A 294 0.14 -10.00 15.62
C TYR A 294 -0.39 -11.15 16.48
N GLN A 295 -1.10 -10.81 17.56
CA GLN A 295 -1.78 -11.78 18.41
C GLN A 295 -3.26 -11.51 18.34
N SER A 296 -4.02 -12.49 17.84
CA SER A 296 -5.47 -12.38 17.75
C SER A 296 -6.09 -12.10 19.14
N PRO A 297 -7.09 -11.23 19.22
CA PRO A 297 -7.80 -10.93 20.46
C PRO A 297 -8.37 -12.20 21.09
N ASP A 298 -8.33 -12.26 22.42
CA ASP A 298 -8.90 -13.37 23.18
C ASP A 298 -10.43 -13.35 23.10
N TYR A 299 -11.03 -14.52 22.85
CA TYR A 299 -12.46 -14.68 22.60
C TYR A 299 -13.34 -14.46 23.85
N GLU A 300 -12.80 -14.64 25.06
CA GLU A 300 -13.55 -14.47 26.32
C GLU A 300 -13.54 -13.02 26.79
N THR A 301 -12.49 -12.28 26.43
CA THR A 301 -12.21 -10.94 26.97
C THR A 301 -12.38 -9.82 25.95
N SER A 302 -12.31 -10.12 24.65
CA SER A 302 -12.57 -9.13 23.61
C SER A 302 -14.07 -8.86 23.45
N ASN A 303 -14.42 -7.63 23.04
CA ASN A 303 -15.79 -7.26 22.66
C ASN A 303 -16.09 -7.57 21.19
N LEU A 304 -15.21 -8.32 20.53
CA LEU A 304 -15.26 -8.62 19.11
C LEU A 304 -16.14 -9.84 18.84
N PRO A 305 -16.90 -9.86 17.74
CA PRO A 305 -17.59 -11.08 17.33
C PRO A 305 -16.57 -12.20 17.04
N GLU A 306 -16.76 -13.35 17.67
CA GLU A 306 -15.90 -14.54 17.55
C GLU A 306 -15.63 -14.92 16.08
N GLU A 307 -16.63 -14.76 15.20
CA GLU A 307 -16.50 -15.06 13.78
C GLU A 307 -15.48 -14.20 13.03
N LEU A 308 -15.21 -12.97 13.49
CA LEU A 308 -14.19 -12.12 12.88
C LEU A 308 -12.78 -12.60 13.26
N ILE A 309 -12.60 -12.98 14.53
CA ILE A 309 -11.33 -13.51 15.06
C ILE A 309 -11.01 -14.85 14.38
N MET A 310 -11.96 -15.79 14.39
CA MET A 310 -11.77 -17.10 13.74
C MET A 310 -11.46 -16.98 12.25
N ALA A 311 -12.08 -16.02 11.54
CA ALA A 311 -11.79 -15.80 10.13
C ALA A 311 -10.35 -15.34 9.89
N HIS A 312 -9.79 -14.53 10.79
CA HIS A 312 -8.38 -14.13 10.72
C HIS A 312 -7.43 -15.29 11.03
N GLU A 313 -7.71 -16.08 12.08
CA GLU A 313 -6.90 -17.26 12.41
C GLU A 313 -6.82 -18.27 11.24
N VAL A 314 -7.94 -18.48 10.52
CA VAL A 314 -7.95 -19.31 9.31
C VAL A 314 -7.10 -18.69 8.20
N THR A 315 -7.20 -17.38 7.98
CA THR A 315 -6.37 -16.68 6.98
C THR A 315 -4.87 -16.82 7.30
N ALA A 316 -4.49 -16.66 8.56
CA ALA A 316 -3.10 -16.79 9.02
C ALA A 316 -2.56 -18.23 8.91
N ASP A 317 -3.41 -19.26 9.03
CA ASP A 317 -3.03 -20.66 8.80
C ASP A 317 -2.92 -21.00 7.30
N GLU A 318 -3.81 -20.46 6.46
CA GLU A 318 -3.86 -20.74 5.02
C GLU A 318 -2.72 -20.07 4.23
N HIS A 319 -2.11 -19.01 4.76
CA HIS A 319 -1.09 -18.23 4.08
C HIS A 319 0.22 -18.16 4.88
N GLU A 320 1.36 -18.37 4.20
CA GLU A 320 2.67 -18.17 4.81
C GLU A 320 3.00 -16.67 4.91
N GLY A 321 3.26 -16.16 6.11
CA GLY A 321 3.53 -14.75 6.36
C GLY A 321 4.94 -14.29 5.95
N VAL A 322 5.01 -13.38 4.97
CA VAL A 322 6.26 -12.74 4.52
C VAL A 322 6.91 -11.91 5.64
N ILE A 323 6.09 -11.23 6.43
CA ILE A 323 6.54 -10.44 7.59
C ILE A 323 6.87 -11.36 8.77
N ASP A 324 6.16 -12.48 8.97
CA ASP A 324 6.49 -13.45 10.03
C ASP A 324 7.90 -14.01 9.84
N THR A 325 8.23 -14.38 8.60
CA THR A 325 9.59 -14.78 8.21
C THR A 325 10.62 -13.65 8.43
N SER A 326 10.20 -12.38 8.50
CA SER A 326 11.11 -11.26 8.80
C SER A 326 11.31 -11.09 10.29
N ILE A 327 10.23 -11.16 11.07
CA ILE A 327 10.25 -11.06 12.53
C ILE A 327 11.06 -12.23 13.12
N GLU A 328 10.85 -13.46 12.65
CA GLU A 328 11.56 -14.65 13.12
C GLU A 328 13.07 -14.61 12.84
N TYR A 329 13.47 -14.18 11.63
CA TYR A 329 14.87 -14.19 11.22
C TYR A 329 15.67 -13.03 11.83
N GLU A 330 15.05 -11.87 12.05
CA GLU A 330 15.75 -10.66 12.48
C GLU A 330 15.70 -10.43 14.02
N ARG A 331 14.95 -11.26 14.78
CA ARG A 331 14.82 -11.34 16.26
C ARG A 331 14.35 -10.08 17.00
N GLU A 332 14.72 -8.88 16.57
CA GLU A 332 14.30 -7.58 17.12
C GLU A 332 14.26 -6.53 16.00
N LEU A 333 13.20 -6.58 15.18
CA LEU A 333 13.06 -5.70 14.02
C LEU A 333 12.58 -4.31 14.47
N ASN A 334 13.47 -3.32 14.41
CA ASN A 334 13.19 -1.93 14.78
C ASN A 334 12.88 -1.10 13.54
N ILE A 335 11.77 -0.34 13.55
CA ILE A 335 11.34 0.48 12.41
C ILE A 335 10.97 1.89 12.82
N ALA A 336 11.23 2.83 11.92
CA ALA A 336 10.81 4.22 12.01
C ALA A 336 9.28 4.38 11.92
N MET A 337 8.72 5.04 12.94
CA MET A 337 7.34 5.53 13.00
C MET A 337 7.27 7.03 12.81
N PHE A 338 6.19 7.49 12.18
CA PHE A 338 5.96 8.91 11.93
C PHE A 338 4.49 9.29 11.71
N HIS A 339 3.59 8.91 12.64
CA HIS A 339 2.15 9.15 12.48
C HIS A 339 1.43 9.40 13.81
N SER A 340 0.17 9.83 13.69
CA SER A 340 -0.74 10.09 14.81
C SER A 340 -2.12 9.43 14.69
N ASP A 341 -2.40 8.84 13.54
CA ASP A 341 -3.58 8.01 13.33
C ASP A 341 -3.13 6.55 13.19
N GLU A 342 -4.06 5.65 13.43
CA GLU A 342 -3.89 4.21 13.29
C GLU A 342 -5.08 3.59 12.55
N VAL A 343 -4.83 2.46 11.90
CA VAL A 343 -5.89 1.60 11.35
C VAL A 343 -6.48 0.76 12.47
N ASN A 344 -7.80 0.74 12.57
CA ASN A 344 -8.48 0.00 13.63
C ASN A 344 -8.43 -1.50 13.34
N GLU A 345 -8.01 -2.29 14.34
CA GLU A 345 -7.96 -3.75 14.28
C GLU A 345 -9.31 -4.34 13.88
N GLU A 346 -10.39 -3.88 14.52
CA GLU A 346 -11.73 -4.43 14.34
C GLU A 346 -12.22 -4.25 12.90
N ALA A 347 -11.84 -3.15 12.25
CA ALA A 347 -12.21 -2.87 10.87
C ALA A 347 -11.51 -3.83 9.89
N ILE A 348 -10.25 -4.19 10.15
CA ILE A 348 -9.51 -5.13 9.31
C ILE A 348 -9.97 -6.57 9.54
N LEU A 349 -10.23 -6.97 10.79
CA LEU A 349 -10.85 -8.27 11.10
C LEU A 349 -12.22 -8.41 10.43
N PHE A 350 -13.03 -7.34 10.45
CA PHE A 350 -14.29 -7.28 9.70
C PHE A 350 -14.08 -7.40 8.19
N ALA A 351 -13.11 -6.66 7.63
CA ALA A 351 -12.82 -6.70 6.20
C ALA A 351 -12.41 -8.11 5.74
N ASN A 352 -11.53 -8.76 6.50
CA ASN A 352 -11.11 -10.13 6.26
C ASN A 352 -12.30 -11.09 6.21
N TRP A 353 -13.10 -11.11 7.27
CA TRP A 353 -14.28 -11.98 7.35
C TRP A 353 -15.25 -11.70 6.19
N ALA A 354 -15.53 -10.43 5.87
CA ALA A 354 -16.44 -10.06 4.80
C ALA A 354 -15.94 -10.53 3.43
N TYR A 355 -14.65 -10.35 3.14
CA TYR A 355 -14.05 -10.84 1.89
C TYR A 355 -14.13 -12.35 1.77
N ARG A 356 -13.77 -13.09 2.84
CA ARG A 356 -13.88 -14.56 2.84
C ARG A 356 -15.31 -15.02 2.57
N LYS A 357 -16.30 -14.41 3.24
CA LYS A 357 -17.73 -14.73 3.01
C LYS A 357 -18.16 -14.46 1.57
N ILE A 358 -17.73 -13.34 0.98
CA ILE A 358 -18.04 -13.01 -0.42
C ILE A 358 -17.37 -14.00 -1.36
N HIS A 359 -16.08 -14.26 -1.17
CA HIS A 359 -15.29 -15.19 -1.99
C HIS A 359 -15.91 -16.60 -1.96
N ASP A 360 -16.18 -17.16 -0.79
CA ASP A 360 -16.79 -18.48 -0.64
C ASP A 360 -18.17 -18.58 -1.31
N ALA A 361 -18.96 -17.51 -1.23
CA ALA A 361 -20.26 -17.44 -1.87
C ALA A 361 -20.17 -17.36 -3.40
N LEU A 362 -19.09 -16.77 -3.93
CA LEU A 362 -18.81 -16.68 -5.36
C LEU A 362 -18.32 -18.00 -5.95
N ILE A 363 -17.54 -18.82 -5.21
CA ILE A 363 -16.97 -20.10 -5.71
C ILE A 363 -17.97 -20.93 -6.55
N PRO A 364 -19.18 -21.28 -6.06
CA PRO A 364 -20.11 -22.13 -6.80
C PRO A 364 -20.81 -21.43 -7.97
N CYS A 365 -20.82 -20.09 -8.03
CA CYS A 365 -21.62 -19.32 -9.00
C CYS A 365 -20.80 -18.32 -9.84
N ARG A 366 -19.47 -18.32 -9.71
CA ARG A 366 -18.55 -17.38 -10.37
C ARG A 366 -18.76 -17.25 -11.88
N HIS A 367 -19.05 -18.34 -12.57
CA HIS A 367 -19.32 -18.36 -14.01
C HIS A 367 -20.62 -17.60 -14.38
N LEU A 368 -21.61 -17.56 -13.49
CA LEU A 368 -22.83 -16.78 -13.67
C LEU A 368 -22.58 -15.28 -13.39
N VAL A 369 -21.73 -15.00 -12.41
CA VAL A 369 -21.37 -13.63 -12.01
C VAL A 369 -20.44 -12.98 -13.02
N ALA A 370 -19.53 -13.75 -13.64
CA ALA A 370 -18.50 -13.26 -14.56
C ALA A 370 -19.05 -12.51 -15.78
N ASN A 371 -20.26 -12.85 -16.24
CA ASN A 371 -20.92 -12.17 -17.35
C ASN A 371 -22.05 -11.23 -16.91
N SER A 372 -21.95 -10.68 -15.70
CA SER A 372 -22.99 -9.84 -15.10
C SER A 372 -22.46 -8.47 -14.65
N PRO A 373 -23.35 -7.53 -14.28
CA PRO A 373 -22.96 -6.28 -13.62
C PRO A 373 -22.19 -6.47 -12.31
N LEU A 374 -22.23 -7.67 -11.70
CA LEU A 374 -21.49 -8.04 -10.50
C LEU A 374 -20.12 -8.67 -10.79
N SER A 375 -19.70 -8.77 -12.06
CA SER A 375 -18.43 -9.38 -12.46
C SER A 375 -17.20 -8.80 -11.76
N TRP A 376 -17.24 -7.53 -11.37
CA TRP A 376 -16.16 -6.89 -10.63
C TRP A 376 -15.94 -7.47 -9.22
N LEU A 377 -16.94 -8.16 -8.63
CA LEU A 377 -16.79 -8.83 -7.33
C LEU A 377 -15.73 -9.94 -7.36
N ILE A 378 -15.47 -10.52 -8.54
CA ILE A 378 -14.45 -11.55 -8.75
C ILE A 378 -13.04 -10.97 -8.59
N LYS A 379 -12.89 -9.63 -8.67
CA LYS A 379 -11.61 -8.92 -8.51
C LYS A 379 -11.38 -8.40 -7.09
N LEU A 380 -12.31 -8.64 -6.17
CA LEU A 380 -12.09 -8.29 -4.77
C LEU A 380 -10.97 -9.15 -4.18
N PRO A 381 -10.24 -8.64 -3.17
CA PRO A 381 -9.46 -9.51 -2.30
C PRO A 381 -10.32 -10.66 -1.75
N ASP A 382 -9.74 -11.83 -1.55
CA ASP A 382 -10.42 -12.93 -0.86
C ASP A 382 -10.17 -12.92 0.65
N ALA A 383 -9.06 -12.33 1.09
CA ALA A 383 -8.71 -12.17 2.50
C ALA A 383 -7.80 -10.96 2.73
N VAL A 384 -7.83 -10.45 3.96
CA VAL A 384 -6.88 -9.43 4.46
C VAL A 384 -6.39 -9.87 5.82
N GLU A 385 -5.08 -9.97 5.99
CA GLU A 385 -4.47 -10.50 7.20
C GLU A 385 -3.74 -9.38 7.94
N ILE A 386 -3.95 -9.25 9.25
CA ILE A 386 -3.07 -8.44 10.10
C ILE A 386 -1.81 -9.26 10.39
N LEU A 387 -0.65 -8.73 10.05
CA LEU A 387 0.64 -9.44 10.13
C LEU A 387 1.41 -9.13 11.41
N CYS A 388 1.39 -7.87 11.84
CA CYS A 388 2.20 -7.44 12.98
C CYS A 388 1.59 -6.25 13.71
N SER A 389 2.08 -6.08 14.94
CA SER A 389 1.82 -4.94 15.83
C SER A 389 3.12 -4.21 16.15
N THR A 390 3.03 -2.95 16.57
CA THR A 390 4.16 -2.20 17.13
C THR A 390 4.10 -2.25 18.64
N ALA A 391 5.28 -2.29 19.25
CA ALA A 391 5.40 -2.26 20.70
C ALA A 391 6.47 -1.28 21.18
N GLU A 392 6.22 -0.69 22.35
CA GLU A 392 7.19 0.08 23.12
C GLU A 392 7.38 -0.58 24.49
N LYS A 393 8.62 -0.98 24.80
CA LYS A 393 8.96 -1.67 26.08
C LYS A 393 8.12 -2.92 26.36
N GLY A 394 7.73 -3.62 25.30
CA GLY A 394 6.96 -4.87 25.37
C GLY A 394 5.44 -4.68 25.50
N GLU A 395 4.94 -3.45 25.53
CA GLU A 395 3.51 -3.16 25.46
C GLU A 395 3.14 -2.78 24.03
N VAL A 396 2.06 -3.37 23.50
CA VAL A 396 1.52 -3.04 22.17
C VAL A 396 1.00 -1.61 22.18
N VAL A 397 1.36 -0.84 21.15
CA VAL A 397 0.95 0.56 20.96
C VAL A 397 0.03 0.72 19.76
N THR A 398 0.26 -0.07 18.70
CA THR A 398 -0.68 -0.18 17.57
C THR A 398 -0.82 -1.65 17.16
N GLU A 399 -2.04 -2.14 17.25
CA GLU A 399 -2.43 -3.53 17.02
C GLU A 399 -2.28 -3.89 15.53
N CYS A 400 -2.78 -3.04 14.62
CA CYS A 400 -2.73 -3.26 13.17
C CYS A 400 -1.62 -2.43 12.51
N SER A 401 -0.37 -2.90 12.61
CA SER A 401 0.79 -2.16 12.06
C SER A 401 1.14 -2.53 10.62
N ALA A 402 0.80 -3.73 10.16
CA ALA A 402 0.90 -4.11 8.76
C ALA A 402 -0.16 -5.13 8.39
N THR A 403 -0.57 -5.14 7.12
CA THR A 403 -1.49 -6.15 6.58
C THR A 403 -0.99 -6.78 5.29
N CYS A 404 -1.36 -8.04 5.06
CA CYS A 404 -1.30 -8.70 3.76
C CYS A 404 -2.69 -8.68 3.12
N ILE A 405 -2.76 -8.39 1.82
CA ILE A 405 -3.98 -8.45 1.02
C ILE A 405 -3.82 -9.61 0.04
N ASN A 406 -4.63 -10.64 0.20
CA ASN A 406 -4.53 -11.88 -0.58
C ASN A 406 -5.57 -11.90 -1.72
N TYR A 407 -5.11 -12.39 -2.87
CA TYR A 407 -5.91 -12.59 -4.08
C TYR A 407 -5.64 -13.99 -4.63
N THR A 408 -6.68 -14.81 -4.68
CA THR A 408 -6.61 -16.19 -5.14
C THR A 408 -7.33 -16.30 -6.47
N ASP A 409 -6.61 -16.72 -7.51
CA ASP A 409 -7.25 -17.01 -8.79
C ASP A 409 -8.21 -18.19 -8.64
N PHE A 410 -9.45 -18.00 -9.07
CA PHE A 410 -10.50 -19.01 -8.90
C PHE A 410 -10.19 -20.34 -9.60
N GLU A 411 -9.43 -20.30 -10.72
CA GLU A 411 -9.16 -21.46 -11.57
C GLU A 411 -7.77 -22.06 -11.31
N THR A 412 -6.71 -21.25 -11.25
CA THR A 412 -5.33 -21.72 -11.05
C THR A 412 -4.97 -21.94 -9.59
N LYS A 413 -5.69 -21.29 -8.66
CA LYS A 413 -5.36 -21.23 -7.23
C LYS A 413 -4.03 -20.56 -6.91
N GLU A 414 -3.45 -19.86 -7.89
CA GLU A 414 -2.29 -19.00 -7.63
C GLU A 414 -2.71 -17.85 -6.73
N VAL A 415 -1.85 -17.55 -5.76
CA VAL A 415 -2.04 -16.49 -4.79
C VAL A 415 -1.11 -15.34 -5.15
N SER A 416 -1.69 -14.16 -5.29
CA SER A 416 -0.97 -12.90 -5.46
C SER A 416 -1.22 -12.01 -4.24
N ARG A 417 -0.17 -11.32 -3.76
CA ARG A 417 -0.31 -10.46 -2.58
C ARG A 417 -0.02 -8.99 -2.84
N SER A 418 -0.46 -8.16 -1.91
CA SER A 418 -0.09 -6.76 -1.73
C SER A 418 0.04 -6.49 -0.22
N PHE A 419 0.79 -5.46 0.15
CA PHE A 419 1.15 -5.22 1.54
C PHE A 419 0.80 -3.80 1.96
N THR A 420 0.50 -3.64 3.24
CA THR A 420 0.30 -2.34 3.84
C THR A 420 1.10 -2.23 5.12
N CYS A 421 1.63 -1.05 5.44
CA CYS A 421 2.45 -0.79 6.62
C CYS A 421 2.13 0.59 7.18
N GLN A 422 1.88 0.68 8.47
CA GLN A 422 1.68 1.95 9.18
C GLN A 422 3.02 2.70 9.38
N PHE A 423 4.12 1.95 9.50
CA PHE A 423 5.49 2.45 9.63
C PHE A 423 6.13 2.81 8.27
N HIS A 424 7.31 3.43 8.33
CA HIS A 424 8.06 3.89 7.16
C HIS A 424 9.34 3.07 6.93
N PRO A 425 9.27 1.91 6.27
CA PRO A 425 10.44 1.06 6.05
C PRO A 425 11.46 1.69 5.05
N GLU A 426 11.06 2.75 4.34
CA GLU A 426 11.91 3.54 3.45
C GLU A 426 12.72 4.64 4.15
N LEU A 427 12.41 4.95 5.41
CA LEU A 427 13.11 5.96 6.20
C LEU A 427 14.14 5.29 7.10
N LEU A 428 15.35 5.86 7.15
CA LEU A 428 16.34 5.47 8.15
C LEU A 428 16.04 6.17 9.48
N SER A 429 16.77 5.79 10.54
CA SER A 429 16.57 6.31 11.91
C SER A 429 16.68 7.83 12.06
N ASP A 430 17.34 8.53 11.13
CA ASP A 430 17.43 9.99 11.14
C ASP A 430 16.20 10.70 10.54
N LEU A 431 15.28 9.98 9.90
CA LEU A 431 14.06 10.50 9.27
C LEU A 431 14.34 11.63 8.25
N ARG A 432 15.39 11.47 7.43
CA ARG A 432 15.79 12.48 6.44
C ARG A 432 15.66 11.96 5.00
N VAL A 433 15.48 12.92 4.09
CA VAL A 433 15.45 12.68 2.65
C VAL A 433 16.88 12.57 2.11
N VAL A 434 17.12 11.61 1.20
CA VAL A 434 18.37 11.56 0.44
C VAL A 434 18.58 12.86 -0.33
N GLY A 435 19.78 13.45 -0.23
CA GLY A 435 20.11 14.75 -0.85
C GLY A 435 20.23 15.91 0.13
N ILE A 436 19.57 15.83 1.30
CA ILE A 436 19.76 16.77 2.42
C ILE A 436 20.78 16.20 3.45
N ARG A 437 21.10 14.92 3.30
CA ARG A 437 22.13 14.21 4.06
C ARG A 437 23.11 13.52 3.11
N GLN A 438 24.21 13.01 3.68
CA GLN A 438 25.09 12.08 2.97
C GLN A 438 24.27 10.84 2.56
N PRO A 439 24.23 10.46 1.27
CA PRO A 439 23.47 9.29 0.84
C PRO A 439 24.00 8.01 1.49
N PRO A 440 23.11 7.12 1.96
CA PRO A 440 23.54 5.88 2.60
C PRO A 440 24.23 4.95 1.59
N SER A 441 25.33 4.38 2.02
CA SER A 441 26.07 3.34 1.31
C SER A 441 25.27 2.04 1.25
N TYR A 442 25.59 1.18 0.27
CA TYR A 442 24.96 -0.13 0.15
C TYR A 442 25.15 -0.97 1.43
N SER A 443 26.31 -0.89 2.08
CA SER A 443 26.60 -1.57 3.35
C SER A 443 25.74 -1.07 4.51
N GLU A 444 25.48 0.24 4.58
CA GLU A 444 24.58 0.80 5.59
C GLU A 444 23.14 0.32 5.35
N LEU A 445 22.69 0.31 4.09
CA LEU A 445 21.37 -0.21 3.73
C LEU A 445 21.23 -1.72 4.06
N LYS A 446 22.29 -2.52 3.87
CA LYS A 446 22.25 -3.98 4.16
C LYS A 446 22.02 -4.30 5.64
N VAL A 447 22.33 -3.39 6.55
CA VAL A 447 22.20 -3.62 8.01
C VAL A 447 20.98 -2.91 8.61
N ASP A 448 20.27 -2.10 7.81
CA ASP A 448 19.06 -1.42 8.24
C ASP A 448 17.83 -2.34 8.11
N ASP A 449 17.11 -2.52 9.20
CA ASP A 449 16.00 -3.46 9.29
C ASP A 449 14.77 -3.00 8.48
N GLY A 450 14.49 -1.70 8.50
CA GLY A 450 13.41 -1.09 7.71
C GLY A 450 13.65 -1.29 6.21
N VAL A 451 14.85 -0.96 5.74
CA VAL A 451 15.21 -1.12 4.32
C VAL A 451 15.15 -2.57 3.90
N ARG A 452 15.68 -3.50 4.72
CA ARG A 452 15.58 -4.94 4.42
C ARG A 452 14.14 -5.40 4.35
N LEU A 453 13.28 -4.93 5.24
CA LEU A 453 11.85 -5.23 5.20
C LEU A 453 11.21 -4.68 3.92
N PHE A 454 11.47 -3.42 3.56
CA PHE A 454 10.96 -2.81 2.32
C PHE A 454 11.35 -3.63 1.07
N VAL A 455 12.63 -4.01 0.97
CA VAL A 455 13.14 -4.85 -0.14
C VAL A 455 12.48 -6.23 -0.13
N ARG A 456 12.22 -6.80 1.05
CA ARG A 456 11.54 -8.10 1.16
C ARG A 456 10.08 -8.02 0.71
N LEU A 457 9.35 -6.97 1.07
CA LEU A 457 7.98 -6.73 0.59
C LEU A 457 7.94 -6.57 -0.93
N LEU A 458 8.88 -5.81 -1.50
CA LEU A 458 9.03 -5.70 -2.96
C LEU A 458 9.35 -7.06 -3.60
N TYR A 459 10.34 -7.78 -3.07
CA TYR A 459 10.77 -9.06 -3.62
C TYR A 459 9.66 -10.11 -3.57
N ALA A 460 8.98 -10.26 -2.44
CA ALA A 460 7.89 -11.22 -2.28
C ALA A 460 6.72 -10.87 -3.20
N GLY A 461 6.29 -9.61 -3.21
CA GLY A 461 5.19 -9.17 -4.09
C GLY A 461 5.49 -9.35 -5.58
N MET A 462 6.75 -9.31 -5.99
CA MET A 462 7.16 -9.54 -7.39
C MET A 462 7.27 -11.02 -7.78
N GLN A 463 7.36 -11.94 -6.82
CA GLN A 463 7.40 -13.40 -7.09
C GLN A 463 6.00 -13.99 -7.30
N GLU A 464 4.98 -13.30 -6.80
CA GLU A 464 3.57 -13.72 -6.72
C GLU A 464 2.65 -12.90 -7.63
#